data_AF-A0A7S1X3P9-F1
#
_entry.id   AF-A0A7S1X3P9-F1
#
_cell.length_a   1.000
_cell.length_b   1.000
_cell.length_c   1.000
_cell.angle_alpha   90.00
_cell.angle_beta   90.00
_cell.angle_gamma   90.00
#
_symmetry.space_group_name_H-M   'P 1'
#
loop_
_entity.id
_entity.type
_entity.pdbx_description
1 polymer ?
#
loop_
_entity_poly.entity_id
_entity_poly.type
_entity_poly.pdbx_seq_one_letter_code
_entity_poly.pdbx_strand_id
1 'polypeptide(L)'
;ARGREAAARSVYERAYQCLRNDQPEAKEEAVMLLEAWRGFEQRVASAAGGSSGGAVEAVEKRMPKRVKRKRPIVTDEGLEAGMEEYFDYIFPEEAGNAPNLKILEAAYRWKKQKMDQD
;
A
#
# COMPACT_ATOMS: atom_id res chain seq x y z
N ALA A 1 5.27 12.30 -29.03
CA ALA A 1 5.12 12.39 -27.55
C ALA A 1 4.72 11.03 -26.95
N ARG A 2 3.61 10.42 -27.40
CA ARG A 2 3.04 9.15 -26.86
C ARG A 2 4.03 7.99 -26.62
N GLY A 3 5.05 7.80 -27.46
CA GLY A 3 6.03 6.72 -27.27
C GLY A 3 6.93 6.89 -26.05
N ARG A 4 7.31 8.13 -25.69
CA ARG A 4 8.14 8.39 -24.50
C ARG A 4 7.35 8.17 -23.20
N GLU A 5 6.07 8.53 -23.21
CA GLU A 5 5.18 8.31 -22.07
C GLU A 5 4.97 6.82 -21.80
N ALA A 6 4.73 6.02 -22.84
CA ALA A 6 4.64 4.57 -22.72
C ALA A 6 5.93 3.93 -22.19
N ALA A 7 7.08 4.39 -22.68
CA ALA A 7 8.38 3.93 -22.18
C ALA A 7 8.57 4.28 -20.69
N ALA A 8 8.25 5.51 -20.27
CA ALA A 8 8.33 5.91 -18.87
C ALA A 8 7.42 5.06 -17.97
N ARG A 9 6.17 4.80 -18.38
CA ARG A 9 5.25 3.90 -17.66
C ARG A 9 5.83 2.50 -17.47
N SER A 10 6.47 1.95 -18.51
CA SER A 10 7.10 0.63 -18.42
C SER A 10 8.27 0.59 -17.42
N VAL A 11 8.99 1.71 -17.27
CA VAL A 11 10.08 1.83 -16.28
C VAL A 11 9.50 1.88 -14.87
N TYR A 12 8.47 2.70 -14.64
CA TYR A 12 7.80 2.76 -13.33
C TYR A 12 7.19 1.42 -12.92
N GLU A 13 6.47 0.76 -13.84
CA GLU A 13 5.85 -0.54 -13.58
C GLU A 13 6.90 -1.59 -13.18
N ARG A 14 8.00 -1.67 -13.93
CA ARG A 14 9.08 -2.62 -13.64
C ARG A 14 9.79 -2.30 -12.32
N ALA A 15 10.08 -1.03 -12.04
CA ALA A 15 10.67 -0.63 -10.77
C ALA A 15 9.74 -0.96 -9.59
N TYR A 16 8.44 -0.75 -9.76
CA TYR A 16 7.44 -1.11 -8.75
C TYR A 16 7.42 -2.62 -8.49
N GLN A 17 7.44 -3.43 -9.55
CA GLN A 17 7.47 -4.89 -9.42
C GLN A 17 8.75 -5.37 -8.72
N CYS A 18 9.91 -4.82 -9.03
CA CYS A 18 11.15 -5.15 -8.32
C CYS A 18 11.06 -4.82 -6.83
N LEU A 19 10.59 -3.63 -6.47
CA LEU A 19 10.42 -3.26 -5.06
C LEU A 19 9.42 -4.17 -4.34
N ARG A 20 8.30 -4.52 -4.98
CA ARG A 20 7.27 -5.36 -4.34
C ARG A 20 7.66 -6.83 -4.23
N ASN A 21 8.41 -7.37 -5.19
CA ASN A 21 8.74 -8.79 -5.26
C ASN A 21 10.09 -9.11 -4.62
N ASP A 22 11.11 -8.31 -4.90
CA ASP A 22 12.50 -8.60 -4.53
C ASP A 22 12.88 -7.95 -3.19
N GLN A 23 12.22 -6.86 -2.80
CA GLN A 23 12.50 -6.07 -1.59
C GLN A 23 11.22 -5.69 -0.82
N PRO A 24 10.41 -6.65 -0.37
CA PRO A 24 9.08 -6.39 0.22
C PRO A 24 9.10 -5.48 1.46
N GLU A 25 10.24 -5.37 2.14
CA GLU A 25 10.49 -4.47 3.27
C GLU A 25 10.76 -3.01 2.86
N ALA A 26 11.16 -2.74 1.61
CA ALA A 26 11.47 -1.42 1.05
C ALA A 26 10.18 -0.64 0.70
N LYS A 27 9.28 -0.55 1.68
CA LYS A 27 7.94 0.00 1.51
C LYS A 27 7.97 1.51 1.33
N GLU A 28 8.89 2.21 1.98
CA GLU A 28 9.05 3.66 1.85
C GLU A 28 9.50 4.04 0.44
N GLU A 29 10.46 3.30 -0.11
CA GLU A 29 10.95 3.47 -1.47
C GLU A 29 9.86 3.20 -2.50
N ALA A 30 9.03 2.17 -2.27
CA ALA A 30 7.87 1.88 -3.11
C ALA A 30 6.83 3.00 -3.06
N VAL A 31 6.59 3.62 -1.90
CA VAL A 31 5.71 4.80 -1.77
C VAL A 31 6.27 5.97 -2.58
N MET A 32 7.55 6.30 -2.40
CA MET A 32 8.20 7.41 -3.12
C MET A 32 8.14 7.21 -4.64
N LEU A 33 8.35 5.97 -5.11
CA LEU A 33 8.24 5.63 -6.53
C LEU A 33 6.83 5.89 -7.05
N LEU A 34 5.80 5.42 -6.34
CA LEU A 34 4.41 5.60 -6.75
C LEU A 34 3.96 7.08 -6.69
N GLU A 35 4.47 7.87 -5.73
CA GLU A 35 4.25 9.32 -5.68
C GLU A 35 4.84 10.01 -6.91
N ALA A 36 6.08 9.67 -7.27
CA ALA A 36 6.74 10.18 -8.47
C ALA A 36 5.97 9.77 -9.75
N TRP A 37 5.50 8.53 -9.83
CA TRP A 37 4.68 8.05 -10.95
C TRP A 37 3.35 8.80 -11.04
N ARG A 38 2.64 8.97 -9.92
CA ARG A 38 1.40 9.75 -9.89
C ARG A 38 1.62 11.19 -10.38
N GLY A 39 2.69 11.85 -9.91
CA GLY A 39 3.07 13.19 -10.37
C GLY A 39 3.49 13.24 -11.85
N PHE A 40 4.03 12.15 -12.39
CA PHE A 40 4.26 12.01 -13.83
C PHE A 40 2.94 11.92 -14.60
N GLU A 41 2.01 11.04 -14.21
CA GLU A 41 0.72 10.89 -14.90
C GLU A 41 -0.13 12.16 -14.82
N GLN A 42 -0.10 12.89 -13.71
CA GLN A 42 -0.77 14.19 -13.59
C GLN A 42 -0.24 15.19 -14.61
N ARG A 43 1.10 15.29 -14.76
CA ARG A 43 1.71 16.18 -15.76
C ARG A 43 1.35 15.78 -17.19
N VAL A 44 1.33 14.48 -17.49
CA VAL A 44 0.89 13.97 -18.79
C VAL A 44 -0.59 14.28 -19.03
N ALA A 45 -1.45 14.09 -18.03
CA ALA A 45 -2.88 14.40 -18.11
C ALA A 45 -3.11 15.89 -18.40
N SER A 46 -2.41 16.78 -17.69
CA SER A 46 -2.49 18.22 -17.92
C SER A 46 -2.03 18.60 -19.34
N ALA A 47 -0.93 18.03 -19.82
CA ALA A 47 -0.41 18.29 -21.17
C ALA A 47 -1.34 17.76 -22.29
N ALA A 48 -2.10 16.71 -22.02
CA ALA A 48 -3.03 16.08 -22.97
C ALA A 48 -4.46 16.64 -22.90
N GLY A 49 -4.70 17.75 -22.22
CA GLY A 49 -6.03 18.37 -22.12
C GLY A 49 -7.02 17.60 -21.23
N GLY A 50 -6.53 16.85 -20.24
CA GLY A 50 -7.35 16.17 -19.23
C GLY A 50 -7.74 14.72 -19.53
N SER A 51 -7.35 14.17 -20.69
CA SER A 51 -7.81 12.83 -21.12
C SER A 51 -7.13 11.64 -20.40
N SER A 52 -6.11 11.86 -19.57
CA SER A 52 -5.34 10.77 -18.92
C SER A 52 -5.76 10.43 -17.47
N GLY A 53 -6.97 10.80 -17.06
CA GLY A 53 -7.46 10.55 -15.69
C GLY A 53 -7.37 9.09 -15.24
N GLY A 54 -7.61 8.13 -16.15
CA GLY A 54 -7.53 6.70 -15.84
C GLY A 54 -6.13 6.21 -15.47
N ALA A 55 -5.07 6.85 -15.98
CA ALA A 55 -3.70 6.48 -15.63
C ALA A 55 -3.31 6.96 -14.22
N VAL A 56 -3.74 8.17 -13.84
CA VAL A 56 -3.56 8.69 -12.47
C VAL A 56 -4.32 7.82 -11.48
N GLU A 57 -5.58 7.50 -11.76
CA GLU A 57 -6.41 6.65 -10.90
C GLU A 57 -5.82 5.24 -10.74
N ALA A 58 -5.22 4.68 -11.81
CA ALA A 58 -4.55 3.39 -11.75
C ALA A 58 -3.35 3.39 -10.78
N VAL A 59 -2.58 4.48 -10.71
CA VAL A 59 -1.49 4.62 -9.74
C VAL A 59 -2.04 4.85 -8.33
N GLU A 60 -3.09 5.65 -8.18
CA GLU A 60 -3.73 5.90 -6.88
C GLU A 60 -4.30 4.61 -6.26
N LYS A 61 -4.86 3.71 -7.08
CA LYS A 61 -5.32 2.38 -6.64
C LYS A 61 -4.20 1.48 -6.09
N ARG A 62 -2.93 1.78 -6.37
CA ARG A 62 -1.76 1.05 -5.85
C ARG A 62 -1.17 1.70 -4.59
N MET A 63 -1.59 2.93 -4.25
CA MET A 63 -1.05 3.63 -3.09
C MET A 63 -1.34 2.87 -1.79
N PRO A 64 -0.32 2.67 -0.93
CA PRO A 64 -0.53 2.05 0.37
C PRO A 64 -1.14 3.02 1.37
N LYS A 65 -1.68 2.46 2.45
CA LYS A 65 -2.14 3.22 3.61
C LYS A 65 -1.01 3.30 4.64
N ARG A 66 -0.66 4.52 5.03
CA ARG A 66 0.28 4.75 6.14
C ARG A 66 -0.42 4.47 7.47
N VAL A 67 0.17 3.61 8.29
CA VAL A 67 -0.34 3.24 9.62
C VAL A 67 0.75 3.42 10.67
N LYS A 68 0.35 3.73 11.90
CA LYS A 68 1.27 3.85 13.04
C LYS A 68 1.30 2.53 13.80
N ARG A 69 2.49 1.97 14.04
CA ARG A 69 2.71 0.70 14.75
C ARG A 69 3.66 0.87 15.92
N LYS A 70 3.64 -0.11 16.82
CA LYS A 70 4.56 -0.22 17.95
C LYS A 70 5.35 -1.52 17.81
N ARG A 71 6.67 -1.47 17.99
CA ARG A 71 7.55 -2.65 18.06
C ARG A 71 8.43 -2.58 19.30
N PRO A 72 8.82 -3.72 19.90
CA PRO A 72 9.81 -3.71 20.96
C PRO A 72 11.16 -3.23 20.42
N ILE A 73 11.87 -2.45 21.23
CA ILE A 73 13.27 -2.09 21.02
C ILE A 73 14.09 -3.21 21.63
N VAL A 74 14.93 -3.85 20.83
CA VAL A 74 15.85 -4.90 21.26
C VAL A 74 17.25 -4.30 21.27
N THR A 75 17.95 -4.36 22.41
CA THR A 75 19.35 -3.93 22.51
C THR A 75 20.28 -4.90 21.78
N ASP A 76 21.53 -4.50 21.53
CA ASP A 76 22.55 -5.38 20.95
C ASP A 76 22.80 -6.66 21.77
N GLU A 77 22.42 -6.65 23.05
CA GLU A 77 22.46 -7.80 23.97
C GLU A 77 21.18 -8.65 23.95
N GLY A 78 20.21 -8.32 23.09
CA GLY A 78 18.95 -9.06 22.96
C GLY A 78 17.90 -8.73 24.03
N LEU A 79 18.14 -7.71 24.87
CA LEU A 79 17.22 -7.33 25.95
C LEU A 79 16.17 -6.33 25.43
N GLU A 80 14.92 -6.50 25.87
CA GLU A 80 13.85 -5.53 25.56
C GLU A 80 14.07 -4.23 26.33
N ALA A 81 14.42 -3.15 25.62
CA ALA A 81 14.72 -1.83 26.19
C ALA A 81 13.55 -0.83 26.07
N GLY A 82 12.42 -1.22 25.50
CA GLY A 82 11.23 -0.37 25.39
C GLY A 82 10.37 -0.67 24.18
N MET A 83 9.45 0.24 23.84
CA MET A 83 8.59 0.16 22.66
C MET A 83 8.82 1.40 21.79
N GLU A 84 9.11 1.19 20.50
CA GLU A 84 9.27 2.25 19.50
C GLU A 84 8.00 2.38 18.65
N GLU A 85 7.58 3.62 18.42
CA GLU A 85 6.53 3.94 17.45
C GLU A 85 7.15 4.15 16.06
N TYR A 86 6.68 3.40 15.07
CA TYR A 86 7.13 3.52 13.68
C TYR A 86 5.95 3.62 12.72
N PHE A 87 6.19 4.17 11.53
CA PHE A 87 5.22 4.14 10.44
C PHE A 87 5.44 2.89 9.61
N ASP A 88 4.35 2.20 9.28
CA ASP A 88 4.32 1.09 8.33
C ASP A 88 3.34 1.45 7.20
N TYR A 89 3.47 0.75 6.09
CA TYR A 89 2.66 0.96 4.91
C TYR A 89 1.96 -0.36 4.55
N ILE A 90 0.63 -0.31 4.45
CA ILE A 90 -0.16 -1.47 4.05
C ILE A 90 -0.58 -1.26 2.60
N PHE A 91 -0.02 -2.06 1.71
CA PHE A 91 -0.39 -2.01 0.30
C PHE A 91 -1.79 -2.62 0.06
N PRO A 92 -2.51 -2.19 -0.99
CA PRO A 92 -3.84 -2.71 -1.29
C PRO A 92 -3.89 -4.25 -1.41
N GLU A 93 -2.86 -4.86 -1.99
CA GLU A 93 -2.74 -6.33 -2.08
C GLU A 93 -2.51 -7.01 -0.72
N GLU A 94 -1.94 -6.30 0.26
CA GLU A 94 -1.70 -6.82 1.62
C GLU A 94 -2.96 -6.67 2.49
N ALA A 95 -3.77 -5.64 2.25
CA ALA A 95 -4.98 -5.35 3.03
C ALA A 95 -6.04 -6.48 2.94
N GLY A 96 -6.09 -7.22 1.82
CA GLY A 96 -7.00 -8.36 1.63
C GLY A 96 -6.65 -9.59 2.47
N ASN A 97 -5.43 -9.68 2.99
CA ASN A 97 -4.92 -10.84 3.73
C ASN A 97 -5.03 -10.69 5.25
N ALA A 98 -5.75 -9.69 5.77
CA ALA A 98 -5.94 -9.51 7.21
C ALA A 98 -6.79 -10.65 7.82
N PRO A 99 -6.21 -11.60 8.60
CA PRO A 99 -6.96 -12.73 9.16
C PRO A 99 -7.98 -12.30 10.21
N ASN A 100 -7.78 -11.12 10.80
CA ASN A 100 -8.56 -10.58 11.92
C ASN A 100 -10.01 -10.26 11.53
N LEU A 101 -10.28 -10.00 10.25
CA LEU A 101 -11.63 -9.66 9.76
C LEU A 101 -12.58 -10.86 9.80
N LYS A 102 -12.08 -12.07 9.50
CA LYS A 102 -12.89 -13.30 9.50
C LYS A 102 -13.34 -13.69 10.92
N ILE A 103 -12.51 -13.42 11.92
CA ILE A 103 -12.82 -13.69 13.34
C ILE A 103 -13.93 -12.75 13.84
N LEU A 104 -13.83 -11.46 13.52
CA LEU A 104 -14.86 -10.48 13.89
C LEU A 104 -16.19 -10.75 13.19
N GLU A 105 -16.16 -11.16 11.92
CA GLU A 105 -17.36 -11.54 11.18
C GLU A 105 -18.01 -12.80 11.77
N ALA A 106 -17.21 -13.81 12.16
CA ALA A 106 -17.70 -14.99 12.85
C ALA A 106 -18.31 -14.67 14.22
N ALA A 107 -17.70 -13.78 14.99
CA ALA A 107 -18.23 -13.31 16.27
C ALA A 107 -19.55 -12.54 16.10
N TYR A 108 -19.65 -11.70 15.07
CA TYR A 108 -20.89 -11.00 14.73
C TYR A 108 -22.02 -11.97 14.36
N ARG A 109 -21.72 -12.99 13.54
CA ARG A 109 -22.68 -14.05 13.17
C ARG A 109 -23.15 -14.86 14.38
N TRP A 110 -22.25 -15.20 15.31
CA TRP A 110 -22.60 -15.89 16.55
C TRP A 110 -23.55 -15.07 17.42
N LYS A 111 -23.27 -13.78 17.59
CA LYS A 111 -24.15 -12.86 18.35
C LYS A 111 -25.55 -12.76 17.73
N LYS A 112 -25.62 -12.67 16.40
CA LYS A 112 -26.91 -12.60 15.68
C LYS A 112 -27.74 -13.88 15.87
N GLN A 113 -27.11 -15.06 15.78
CA GLN A 113 -27.79 -16.34 16.02
C GLN A 113 -28.31 -16.50 17.45
N LYS A 114 -27.63 -15.91 18.43
CA LYS A 114 -28.08 -15.90 19.82
C LYS A 114 -29.27 -14.96 20.07
N MET A 115 -29.37 -13.86 19.33
CA MET A 115 -30.50 -12.92 19.45
C MET A 115 -31.77 -13.37 18.71
N ASP A 116 -31.67 -14.29 17.74
CA ASP A 116 -32.81 -14.89 17.04
C ASP A 116 -33.36 -16.16 17.75
N GLN A 117 -32.73 -16.63 18.83
CA GLN A 117 -33.13 -17.82 19.61
C GLN A 117 -33.81 -17.48 20.95
N ASP A 118 -33.95 -16.20 21.28
CA ASP A 118 -34.79 -15.66 22.36
C ASP A 118 -36.03 -14.98 21.73
#